data_AF-A0A7C7EAW1-F1
#
_entry.id   AF-A0A7C7EAW1-F1
#
_cell.length_a   1.000
_cell.length_b   1.000
_cell.length_c   1.000
_cell.angle_alpha   90.00
_cell.angle_beta   90.00
_cell.angle_gamma   90.00
#
_symmetry.space_group_name_H-M   'P 1'
#
loop_
_entity.id
_entity.type
_entity.pdbx_description
1 polymer ?
#
loop_
_entity_poly.entity_id
_entity_poly.type
_entity_poly.pdbx_seq_one_letter_code
_entity_poly.pdbx_strand_id
1 'polypeptide(L)' 'MKTREITIGGLLAALSLIIPLAFGGVLGIVIPPFSATLASHVPVMLAMLISPATAVFVGVVSAIGFL' A
#
# COMPACT_ATOMS: atom_id res chain seq x y z
N MET A 1 15.97 -6.84 -8.35
CA MET A 1 14.58 -7.30 -8.52
C MET A 1 14.45 -8.00 -9.86
N LYS A 2 13.75 -9.14 -9.92
CA LYS A 2 13.42 -9.81 -11.20
C LYS A 2 12.22 -9.15 -11.86
N THR A 3 12.01 -9.34 -13.16
CA THR A 3 10.85 -8.77 -13.89
C THR A 3 9.52 -9.04 -13.18
N ARG A 4 9.31 -10.27 -12.70
CA ARG A 4 8.12 -10.65 -11.93
C ARG A 4 7.92 -9.82 -10.65
N GLU A 5 9.00 -9.53 -9.92
CA GLU A 5 8.94 -8.74 -8.68
C GLU A 5 8.63 -7.26 -8.96
N ILE A 6 9.11 -6.73 -10.08
CA ILE A 6 8.81 -5.37 -10.53
C ILE A 6 7.33 -5.27 -10.90
N THR A 7 6.80 -6.23 -11.67
CA THR A 7 5.38 -6.25 -12.06
C THR A 7 4.46 -6.37 -10.86
N ILE A 8 4.71 -7.34 -9.97
CA ILE A 8 3.88 -7.52 -8.78
C ILE A 8 4.06 -6.35 -7.80
N GLY A 9 5.29 -5.86 -7.62
CA GLY A 9 5.56 -4.67 -6.81
C GLY A 9 4.81 -3.43 -7.30
N GLY A 10 4.80 -3.20 -8.61
CA GLY A 10 4.03 -2.11 -9.22
C GLY A 10 2.52 -2.26 -8.99
N LEU A 11 1.97 -3.47 -9.14
CA LEU A 11 0.57 -3.75 -8.87
C LEU A 11 0.21 -3.51 -7.40
N LEU A 12 1.02 -4.00 -6.47
CA LEU A 12 0.81 -3.81 -5.04
C LEU A 12 0.95 -2.34 -4.62
N ALA A 13 1.90 -1.60 -5.22
CA ALA A 13 2.05 -0.17 -5.01
C ALA A 13 0.82 0.62 -5.51
N ALA A 14 0.27 0.26 -6.67
CA ALA A 14 -0.98 0.85 -7.14
C ALA A 14 -2.16 0.53 -6.21
N LEU A 15 -2.25 -0.70 -5.71
CA LEU A 15 -3.28 -1.09 -4.74
C LEU A 15 -3.17 -0.33 -3.42
N SER A 16 -1.96 -0.06 -2.91
CA SER A 16 -1.80 0.73 -1.67
C SER A 16 -2.34 2.15 -1.79
N LEU A 17 -2.38 2.71 -3.00
CA LEU A 17 -2.98 4.02 -3.26
C LEU A 17 -4.49 3.93 -3.50
N ILE A 18 -4.94 2.92 -4.26
CA ILE A 18 -6.36 2.79 -4.62
C ILE A 18 -7.24 2.49 -3.40
N ILE A 19 -6.79 1.63 -2.48
CA ILE A 19 -7.58 1.26 -1.30
C ILE A 19 -8.05 2.49 -0.50
N PRO A 20 -7.18 3.41 -0.04
CA PRO A 20 -7.63 4.58 0.69
C PRO A 20 -8.45 5.56 -0.15
N LEU A 21 -8.14 5.71 -1.44
CA LEU A 21 -8.92 6.57 -2.35
C LEU A 21 -10.36 6.06 -2.50
N ALA A 22 -10.52 4.74 -2.62
CA ALA A 22 -11.82 4.11 -2.78
C ALA A 22 -12.58 3.96 -1.44
N PHE A 23 -11.88 3.64 -0.37
CA PHE A 23 -12.49 3.22 0.90
C PHE A 23 -12.43 4.28 2.00
N GLY A 24 -11.64 5.35 1.86
CA GLY A 24 -11.44 6.35 2.91
C GLY A 24 -12.70 7.03 3.42
N GLY A 25 -13.76 7.10 2.60
CA GLY A 25 -15.07 7.66 2.99
C GLY A 25 -16.10 6.66 3.53
N VAL A 26 -15.89 5.35 3.35
CA VAL A 26 -16.89 4.31 3.68
C VAL A 26 -16.38 3.31 4.71
N LEU A 27 -15.13 2.85 4.53
CA LEU A 27 -14.43 1.91 5.41
C LEU A 27 -13.18 2.55 6.04
N GLY A 28 -13.14 3.88 6.05
CA GLY A 28 -12.12 4.69 6.68
C GLY A 28 -12.64 5.38 7.94
N ILE A 29 -11.78 5.47 8.95
CA ILE A 29 -12.00 6.23 10.19
C ILE A 29 -11.02 7.41 10.15
N VAL A 30 -11.56 8.63 10.19
CA VAL A 30 -10.77 9.86 10.21
C VAL A 30 -11.08 10.63 11.49
N ILE A 31 -10.09 10.76 12.36
CA ILE A 31 -10.14 11.51 13.62
C ILE A 31 -8.87 12.36 13.69
N PRO A 32 -8.86 13.60 13.18
CA PRO A 32 -7.64 14.40 13.06
C PRO A 32 -6.82 14.44 14.36
N PRO A 33 -5.50 14.18 14.32
CA PRO A 33 -4.64 13.95 13.15
C PRO A 33 -4.58 12.50 12.63
N PHE A 34 -5.32 11.58 13.24
CA PHE A 34 -5.33 10.16 12.89
C PHE A 34 -6.28 9.84 11.73
N SER A 35 -5.83 8.96 10.83
CA SER A 35 -6.69 8.34 9.82
C SER A 35 -6.31 6.87 9.68
N ALA A 36 -7.32 6.02 9.48
CA ALA A 36 -7.12 4.61 9.23
C ALA A 36 -8.15 4.11 8.23
N THR A 37 -7.69 3.56 7.11
CA THR A 37 -8.56 2.90 6.13
C THR A 37 -8.39 1.39 6.24
N LEU A 38 -9.51 0.67 6.28
CA LEU A 38 -9.47 -0.78 6.33
C LEU A 38 -8.67 -1.34 5.14
N ALA A 39 -7.81 -2.32 5.42
CA ALA A 39 -6.97 -3.02 4.46
C ALA A 39 -5.84 -2.21 3.77
N SER A 40 -5.59 -0.93 4.13
CA SER A 40 -4.51 -0.14 3.51
C SER A 40 -3.11 -0.73 3.67
N HIS A 41 -2.89 -1.56 4.69
CA HIS A 41 -1.61 -2.22 4.99
C HIS A 41 -1.41 -3.54 4.22
N VAL A 42 -2.49 -4.12 3.68
CA VAL A 42 -2.46 -5.44 3.03
C VAL A 42 -1.47 -5.50 1.86
N PRO A 43 -1.38 -4.50 0.95
CA PRO A 43 -0.43 -4.56 -0.15
C PRO A 43 1.03 -4.62 0.31
N VAL A 44 1.38 -3.91 1.38
CA VAL A 44 2.72 -3.96 1.99
C VAL A 44 2.98 -5.32 2.64
N MET A 45 2.00 -5.87 3.38
CA MET A 45 2.12 -7.21 3.97
C MET A 45 2.32 -8.30 2.90
N LEU A 46 1.62 -8.20 1.76
CA LEU A 46 1.81 -9.09 0.63
C LEU A 46 3.18 -8.89 -0.03
N ALA A 47 3.68 -7.66 -0.10
CA ALA A 47 5.01 -7.37 -0.65
C ALA A 47 6.13 -8.00 0.17
N MET A 48 5.97 -8.10 1.49
CA MET A 48 6.91 -8.79 2.40
C MET A 48 7.05 -10.28 2.09
N LEU A 49 6.01 -10.92 1.54
CA LEU A 49 6.06 -12.33 1.11
C LEU A 49 6.79 -12.53 -0.22
N ILE A 50 7.06 -11.46 -0.98
CA ILE A 50 7.69 -11.54 -2.31
C ILE A 50 9.20 -11.40 -2.19
N SER A 51 9.67 -10.26 -1.68
CA SER A 51 11.10 -10.00 -1.46
C SER A 51 11.30 -8.75 -0.60
N PRO A 52 12.45 -8.59 0.09
CA PRO A 52 12.76 -7.37 0.83
C PRO A 52 12.74 -6.11 -0.05
N ALA A 53 13.25 -6.19 -1.28
CA ALA A 53 13.28 -5.07 -2.21
C ALA A 53 11.87 -4.64 -2.64
N THR A 54 10.98 -5.60 -2.92
CA THR A 54 9.57 -5.33 -3.22
C THR A 54 8.85 -4.69 -2.03
N ALA A 55 9.10 -5.19 -0.81
CA ALA A 55 8.51 -4.64 0.41
C ALA A 55 8.94 -3.18 0.65
N VAL A 56 10.23 -2.87 0.48
CA VAL A 56 10.73 -1.49 0.58
C VAL A 56 10.07 -0.60 -0.48
N PHE A 57 10.02 -1.06 -1.74
CA PHE A 57 9.41 -0.30 -2.83
C PHE A 57 7.93 0.03 -2.56
N VAL A 58 7.11 -0.99 -2.26
CA VAL A 58 5.68 -0.80 -1.98
C VAL A 58 5.47 0.02 -0.71
N GLY A 59 6.28 -0.19 0.33
CA GLY A 59 6.24 0.59 1.57
C GLY A 59 6.52 2.08 1.35
N VAL A 60 7.53 2.42 0.54
CA VAL A 60 7.84 3.82 0.21
C VAL A 60 6.73 4.46 -0.62
N VAL A 61 6.22 3.78 -1.65
CA VAL A 61 5.12 4.32 -2.48
C VAL A 61 3.87 4.52 -1.63
N SER A 62 3.54 3.57 -0.77
CA SER A 62 2.45 3.68 0.19
C SER A 62 2.65 4.91 1.08
N ALA A 63 3.79 5.02 1.77
CA ALA A 63 4.07 6.15 2.68
C ALA A 63 3.96 7.53 1.99
N ILE A 64 4.44 7.66 0.75
CA ILE A 64 4.33 8.90 -0.03
C ILE A 64 2.86 9.21 -0.36
N GLY A 65 2.06 8.20 -0.70
CA GLY A 65 0.65 8.38 -1.02
C GLY A 65 -0.26 8.70 0.17
N PHE A 66 0.25 8.52 1.39
CA PHE A 66 -0.47 8.73 2.65
C PHE A 66 0.06 9.90 3.50
N LEU A 67 1.06 10.64 3.01
CA LEU A 67 1.53 11.88 3.63
C LEU A 67 0.51 13.00 3.47
#